data_AF-A0A1V5JSK1-F1
#
_entry.id   AF-A0A1V5JSK1-F1
#
_cell.length_a   1.000
_cell.length_b   1.000
_cell.length_c   1.000
_cell.angle_alpha   90.00
_cell.angle_beta   90.00
_cell.angle_gamma   90.00
#
_symmetry.space_group_name_H-M   'P 1'
#
loop_
_entity.id
_entity.type
_entity.pdbx_description
1 polymer ?
#
loop_
_entity_poly.entity_id
_entity_poly.type
_entity_poly.pdbx_seq_one_letter_code
_entity_poly.pdbx_strand_id
1 'polypeptide(L)'
;MATDMCTQMGLEVNTLSQLDQDNVRRQLSPSIKEIATCLNPVDLTGSSADDDFVAAANALAESRDIDVLLLLLLPYFPGCSPDLGAMLSQVALRHGKPMVAYVPRLDKYRMLIEGFEIYGIPVAHSIEGAVHMAAALKRYGKARGVCG
;
A
#
# COMPACT_ATOMS: atom_id res chain seq x y z
N MET A 1 -4.87 1.90 14.56
CA MET A 1 -5.51 0.60 14.26
C MET A 1 -4.65 -0.28 13.39
N ALA A 2 -4.45 0.01 12.08
CA ALA A 2 -3.65 -0.88 11.21
C ALA A 2 -2.21 -1.09 11.73
N THR A 3 -1.53 -0.01 12.12
CA THR A 3 -0.19 -0.06 12.74
C THR A 3 -0.16 -0.96 13.98
N ASP A 4 -1.13 -0.82 14.88
CA ASP A 4 -1.20 -1.62 16.12
C ASP A 4 -1.36 -3.12 15.81
N MET A 5 -2.21 -3.45 14.84
CA MET A 5 -2.44 -4.83 14.41
C MET A 5 -1.21 -5.42 13.71
N CYS A 6 -0.52 -4.64 12.87
CA CYS A 6 0.75 -5.04 12.27
C CYS A 6 1.75 -5.43 13.35
N THR A 7 1.95 -4.58 14.36
CA THR A 7 2.86 -4.85 15.49
C THR A 7 2.45 -6.11 16.25
N GLN A 8 1.16 -6.29 16.54
CA GLN A 8 0.64 -7.51 17.20
C GLN A 8 0.89 -8.78 16.38
N MET A 9 0.91 -8.69 15.05
CA MET A 9 1.19 -9.80 14.14
C MET A 9 2.69 -10.00 13.85
N GLY A 10 3.57 -9.22 14.49
CA GLY A 10 5.03 -9.30 14.31
C GLY A 10 5.54 -8.68 13.00
N LEU A 11 4.74 -7.79 12.40
CA LEU A 11 5.20 -6.88 11.36
C LEU A 11 5.84 -5.65 12.01
N GLU A 12 6.88 -5.11 11.38
CA GLU A 12 7.54 -3.90 11.85
C GLU A 12 6.99 -2.72 11.06
N VAL A 13 6.53 -1.69 11.77
CA VAL A 13 6.01 -0.46 11.16
C VAL A 13 6.88 0.70 11.63
N ASN A 14 8.17 0.61 11.28
CA ASN A 14 9.16 1.61 11.67
C ASN A 14 8.94 2.91 10.90
N THR A 15 9.24 4.05 11.53
CA THR A 15 9.25 5.35 10.85
C THR A 15 10.20 5.30 9.66
N LEU A 16 9.75 5.81 8.51
CA LEU A 16 10.59 5.91 7.30
C LEU A 16 11.80 6.80 7.55
N SER A 17 12.93 6.45 6.91
CA SER A 17 14.13 7.29 6.89
C SER A 17 13.82 8.66 6.29
N GLN A 18 14.48 9.73 6.72
CA GLN A 18 14.24 11.08 6.17
C GLN A 18 14.37 11.11 4.63
N LEU A 19 15.31 10.31 4.10
CA LEU A 19 15.50 10.13 2.66
C LEU A 19 14.23 9.56 1.99
N ASP A 20 13.64 8.51 2.55
CA ASP A 20 12.43 7.90 2.00
C ASP A 20 11.21 8.83 2.13
N GLN A 21 11.10 9.56 3.25
CA GLN A 21 10.05 10.58 3.42
C GLN A 21 10.14 11.66 2.35
N ASP A 22 11.35 12.14 2.08
CA ASP A 22 11.60 13.17 1.07
C ASP A 22 11.38 12.62 -0.35
N ASN A 23 11.75 11.36 -0.62
CA ASN A 23 11.51 10.70 -1.90
C ASN A 23 10.02 10.54 -2.20
N VAL A 24 9.23 10.07 -1.23
CA VAL A 24 7.76 10.00 -1.35
C VAL A 24 7.23 11.41 -1.60
N ARG A 25 7.54 12.36 -0.71
CA ARG A 25 7.00 13.72 -0.79
C ARG A 25 7.29 14.37 -2.12
N ARG A 26 8.51 14.26 -2.66
CA ARG A 26 8.90 14.88 -3.96
C ARG A 26 8.05 14.38 -5.13
N GLN A 27 7.63 13.12 -5.11
CA GLN A 27 6.85 12.50 -6.18
C GLN A 27 5.35 12.77 -6.09
N LEU A 28 4.83 13.18 -4.92
CA LEU A 28 3.42 13.52 -4.78
C LEU A 28 3.04 14.77 -5.59
N SER A 29 1.79 14.78 -6.05
CA SER A 29 1.22 15.91 -6.77
C SER A 29 1.19 17.17 -5.90
N PRO A 30 1.27 18.38 -6.50
CA PRO A 30 1.23 19.63 -5.75
C PRO A 30 -0.04 19.80 -4.91
N SER A 31 -1.16 19.16 -5.27
CA SER A 31 -2.44 19.26 -4.57
C SER A 31 -2.44 18.63 -3.18
N ILE A 32 -1.61 17.61 -2.95
CA ILE A 32 -1.54 16.92 -1.64
C ILE A 32 -0.19 17.03 -0.95
N LYS A 33 0.88 17.38 -1.69
CA LYS A 33 2.27 17.35 -1.21
C LYS A 33 2.51 18.04 0.13
N GLU A 34 1.84 19.17 0.39
CA GLU A 34 1.99 19.96 1.62
C GLU A 34 1.18 19.43 2.80
N ILE A 35 0.14 18.64 2.55
CA ILE A 35 -0.80 18.14 3.56
C ILE A 35 -0.68 16.62 3.81
N ALA A 36 0.00 15.91 2.91
CA ALA A 36 0.28 14.49 3.04
C ALA A 36 1.34 14.23 4.13
N THR A 37 1.11 13.18 4.92
CA THR A 37 2.08 12.71 5.91
C THR A 37 2.91 11.59 5.30
N CYS A 38 4.21 11.81 5.13
CA CYS A 38 5.13 10.82 4.56
C CYS A 38 5.87 10.03 5.64
N LEU A 39 5.18 9.63 6.72
CA LEU A 39 5.73 8.75 7.75
C LEU A 39 5.41 7.28 7.40
N ASN A 40 5.41 6.38 8.39
CA ASN A 40 4.83 5.05 8.25
C ASN A 40 3.66 4.91 9.24
N PRO A 41 2.39 4.96 8.79
CA PRO A 41 1.94 4.93 7.40
C PRO A 41 2.12 6.26 6.64
N VAL A 42 2.15 6.17 5.31
CA VAL A 42 2.00 7.33 4.42
C VAL A 42 0.50 7.64 4.29
N ASP A 43 0.11 8.87 4.63
CA ASP A 43 -1.27 9.37 4.48
C ASP A 43 -1.33 10.36 3.31
N LEU A 44 -2.02 9.95 2.23
CA LEU A 44 -2.18 10.72 1.00
C LEU A 44 -3.37 11.69 1.03
N THR A 45 -4.10 11.76 2.14
CA THR A 45 -5.31 12.58 2.33
C THR A 45 -6.48 12.19 1.41
N GLY A 46 -7.67 12.73 1.68
CA GLY A 46 -8.89 12.42 0.93
C GLY A 46 -8.96 13.00 -0.49
N SER A 47 -8.01 13.84 -0.89
CA SER A 47 -7.96 14.51 -2.21
C SER A 47 -6.91 13.91 -3.15
N SER A 48 -6.31 12.78 -2.79
CA SER A 48 -5.35 12.09 -3.67
C SER A 48 -6.02 11.57 -4.94
N ALA A 49 -5.24 11.44 -6.00
CA ALA A 49 -5.61 10.74 -7.22
C ALA A 49 -4.82 9.43 -7.35
N ASP A 50 -5.16 8.60 -8.33
CA ASP A 50 -4.44 7.35 -8.60
C ASP A 50 -2.93 7.54 -8.77
N ASP A 51 -2.51 8.61 -9.45
CA ASP A 51 -1.10 8.93 -9.66
C ASP A 51 -0.35 9.16 -8.34
N ASP A 52 -1.02 9.69 -7.31
CA ASP A 52 -0.42 9.88 -5.98
C ASP A 52 -0.17 8.53 -5.29
N PHE A 53 -1.10 7.58 -5.42
CA PHE A 53 -0.89 6.21 -4.92
C PHE A 53 0.25 5.51 -5.63
N VAL A 54 0.31 5.63 -6.96
CA VAL A 54 1.37 5.04 -7.78
C VAL A 54 2.72 5.66 -7.45
N ALA A 55 2.78 6.99 -7.30
CA ALA A 55 3.98 7.72 -6.91
C ALA A 55 4.48 7.28 -5.54
N ALA A 56 3.60 7.26 -4.53
CA ALA A 56 3.96 6.84 -3.18
C ALA A 56 4.39 5.37 -3.14
N ALA A 57 3.66 4.47 -3.82
CA ALA A 57 3.98 3.05 -3.88
C ALA A 57 5.34 2.82 -4.56
N ASN A 58 5.65 3.50 -5.67
CA ASN A 58 6.96 3.40 -6.32
C ASN A 58 8.08 3.87 -5.39
N ALA A 59 7.94 5.04 -4.77
CA ALA A 59 8.95 5.59 -3.87
C ALA A 59 9.23 4.66 -2.67
N LEU A 60 8.18 4.11 -2.04
CA LEU A 60 8.31 3.12 -0.97
C LEU A 60 8.91 1.80 -1.48
N ALA A 61 8.57 1.40 -2.70
CA ALA A 61 9.07 0.18 -3.30
C ALA A 61 10.55 0.26 -3.70
N GLU A 62 11.14 1.46 -3.82
CA GLU A 62 12.57 1.66 -4.02
C GLU A 62 13.40 1.45 -2.74
N SER A 63 12.84 1.78 -1.57
CA SER A 63 13.54 1.70 -0.28
C SER A 63 13.86 0.25 0.09
N ARG A 64 15.11 -0.09 0.41
CA ARG A 64 15.48 -1.47 0.81
C ARG A 64 14.88 -1.89 2.15
N ASP A 65 14.41 -0.93 2.95
CA ASP A 65 13.85 -1.16 4.29
C ASP A 65 12.37 -1.55 4.26
N ILE A 66 11.75 -1.61 3.07
CA ILE A 66 10.33 -1.95 2.90
C ILE A 66 10.19 -3.32 2.23
N ASP A 67 9.68 -4.30 2.99
CA ASP A 67 9.46 -5.66 2.50
C ASP A 67 8.09 -5.89 1.82
N VAL A 68 7.06 -5.15 2.25
CA VAL A 68 5.67 -5.35 1.82
C VAL A 68 4.91 -4.04 1.86
N LEU A 69 4.04 -3.82 0.88
CA LEU A 69 3.14 -2.67 0.84
C LEU A 69 1.73 -3.09 1.29
N LEU A 70 1.20 -2.40 2.29
CA LEU A 70 -0.19 -2.55 2.74
C LEU A 70 -0.97 -1.29 2.36
N LEU A 71 -1.76 -1.39 1.29
CA LEU A 71 -2.60 -0.30 0.80
C LEU A 71 -3.94 -0.28 1.55
N LEU A 72 -4.34 0.88 2.08
CA LEU A 72 -5.63 1.05 2.75
C LEU A 72 -6.50 2.05 1.99
N LEU A 73 -7.47 1.55 1.21
CA LEU A 73 -8.46 2.40 0.56
C LEU A 73 -9.66 2.59 1.48
N LEU A 74 -9.71 3.74 2.16
CA LEU A 74 -10.77 4.02 3.14
C LEU A 74 -12.11 4.37 2.47
N PRO A 75 -13.25 4.12 3.13
CA PRO A 75 -14.56 4.46 2.59
C PRO A 75 -14.70 5.93 2.21
N TYR A 76 -15.51 6.19 1.19
CA TYR A 76 -15.84 7.51 0.63
C TYR A 76 -14.69 8.23 -0.08
N PHE A 77 -13.58 7.55 -0.32
CA PHE A 77 -12.54 8.06 -1.21
C PHE A 77 -13.08 8.19 -2.64
N PRO A 78 -13.16 9.40 -3.22
CA PRO A 78 -13.76 9.63 -4.53
C PRO A 78 -12.74 9.48 -5.68
N GLY A 79 -11.44 9.41 -5.38
CA GLY A 79 -10.37 9.60 -6.37
C GLY A 79 -9.84 8.34 -7.06
N CYS A 80 -10.31 7.13 -6.71
CA CYS A 80 -9.78 5.90 -7.27
C CYS A 80 -10.54 5.43 -8.50
N SER A 81 -9.84 5.28 -9.63
CA SER A 81 -10.40 4.59 -10.80
C SER A 81 -10.30 3.06 -10.64
N PRO A 82 -11.10 2.27 -11.40
CA PRO A 82 -10.93 0.82 -11.46
C PRO A 82 -9.54 0.36 -11.90
N ASP A 83 -8.80 1.20 -12.62
CA ASP A 83 -7.47 0.88 -13.17
C ASP A 83 -6.36 0.98 -12.11
N LEU A 84 -6.65 1.51 -10.92
CA LEU A 84 -5.66 1.62 -9.84
C LEU A 84 -5.01 0.28 -9.51
N GLY A 85 -5.78 -0.81 -9.53
CA GLY A 85 -5.25 -2.16 -9.32
C GLY A 85 -4.22 -2.57 -10.38
N ALA A 86 -4.45 -2.20 -11.64
CA ALA A 86 -3.52 -2.46 -12.74
C ALA A 86 -2.22 -1.67 -12.58
N MET A 87 -2.34 -0.38 -12.23
CA MET A 87 -1.19 0.51 -12.08
C MET A 87 -0.30 0.10 -10.92
N LEU A 88 -0.89 -0.22 -9.76
CA LEU A 88 -0.15 -0.67 -8.59
C LEU A 88 0.44 -2.08 -8.76
N SER A 89 -0.21 -2.94 -9.54
CA SER A 89 0.36 -4.26 -9.84
C SER A 89 1.65 -4.14 -10.65
N GLN A 90 1.72 -3.18 -11.59
CA GLN A 90 2.97 -2.90 -12.31
C GLN A 90 4.09 -2.45 -11.37
N VAL A 91 3.78 -1.64 -10.35
CA VAL A 91 4.76 -1.24 -9.32
C VAL A 91 5.27 -2.47 -8.55
N ALA A 92 4.35 -3.30 -8.05
CA ALA A 92 4.69 -4.50 -7.29
C ALA A 92 5.59 -5.46 -8.11
N LEU A 93 5.25 -5.68 -9.39
CA LEU A 93 6.02 -6.53 -10.31
C LEU A 93 7.39 -5.94 -10.62
N ARG A 94 7.47 -4.63 -10.91
CA ARG A 94 8.71 -3.95 -11.26
C ARG A 94 9.74 -4.01 -10.14
N HIS A 95 9.30 -3.83 -8.90
CA HIS A 95 10.17 -3.79 -7.73
C HIS A 95 10.33 -5.16 -7.05
N GLY A 96 9.56 -6.16 -7.46
CA GLY A 96 9.55 -7.48 -6.81
C GLY A 96 9.04 -7.45 -5.38
N LYS A 97 8.24 -6.44 -5.01
CA LYS A 97 7.72 -6.26 -3.65
C LYS A 97 6.23 -6.60 -3.59
N PRO A 98 5.83 -7.52 -2.70
CA PRO A 98 4.42 -7.88 -2.59
C PRO A 98 3.59 -6.71 -2.07
N MET A 99 2.34 -6.66 -2.53
CA MET A 99 1.34 -5.68 -2.10
C MET A 99 0.07 -6.40 -1.66
N VAL A 100 -0.58 -5.87 -0.63
CA VAL A 100 -1.92 -6.28 -0.19
C VAL A 100 -2.79 -5.03 -0.12
N ALA A 101 -4.03 -5.11 -0.60
CA ALA A 101 -4.99 -4.02 -0.49
C ALA A 101 -6.09 -4.33 0.53
N TYR A 102 -6.49 -3.33 1.30
CA TYR A 102 -7.77 -3.29 1.98
C TYR A 102 -8.73 -2.42 1.17
N VAL A 103 -9.90 -2.99 0.83
CA VAL A 103 -11.00 -2.27 0.19
C VAL A 103 -12.33 -2.67 0.85
N PRO A 104 -13.12 -1.71 1.37
CA PRO A 104 -14.43 -1.98 1.95
C PRO A 104 -15.33 -2.74 0.96
N ARG A 105 -16.03 -3.77 1.45
CA ARG A 105 -16.99 -4.54 0.64
C ARG A 105 -18.30 -3.75 0.49
N LEU A 106 -18.31 -2.79 -0.42
CA LEU A 106 -19.49 -2.04 -0.84
C LEU A 106 -19.65 -2.16 -2.36
N ASP A 107 -20.88 -2.21 -2.86
CA ASP A 107 -21.15 -2.41 -4.30
C ASP A 107 -20.42 -1.40 -5.20
N LYS A 108 -20.30 -0.15 -4.73
CA LYS A 108 -19.57 0.92 -5.43
C LYS A 108 -18.07 0.65 -5.64
N TYR A 109 -17.47 -0.25 -4.85
CA TYR A 109 -16.06 -0.62 -4.95
C TYR A 109 -15.83 -1.95 -5.68
N ARG A 110 -16.89 -2.60 -6.18
CA ARG A 110 -16.79 -3.91 -6.81
C ARG A 110 -15.81 -3.94 -7.98
N MET A 111 -15.91 -2.98 -8.92
CA MET A 111 -15.01 -2.91 -10.07
C MET A 111 -13.55 -2.68 -9.65
N LEU A 112 -13.33 -1.88 -8.60
CA LEU A 112 -12.00 -1.63 -8.05
C LEU A 112 -11.40 -2.91 -7.43
N ILE A 113 -12.20 -3.64 -6.66
CA ILE A 113 -11.80 -4.93 -6.07
C ILE A 113 -11.45 -5.92 -7.18
N GLU A 114 -12.33 -6.08 -8.18
CA GLU A 114 -12.10 -6.94 -9.34
C GLU A 114 -10.81 -6.54 -10.08
N GLY A 115 -10.54 -5.23 -10.23
CA GLY A 115 -9.30 -4.73 -10.80
C GLY A 115 -8.07 -5.20 -10.04
N PHE A 116 -8.01 -5.01 -8.73
CA PHE A 116 -6.87 -5.51 -7.92
C PHE A 116 -6.69 -7.03 -8.05
N GLU A 117 -7.78 -7.81 -7.95
CA GLU A 117 -7.71 -9.27 -7.99
C GLU A 117 -7.28 -9.80 -9.36
N ILE A 118 -7.80 -9.24 -10.46
CA ILE A 118 -7.42 -9.60 -11.84
C ILE A 118 -5.93 -9.36 -12.08
N TYR A 119 -5.36 -8.30 -11.50
CA TYR A 119 -3.94 -7.97 -11.62
C TYR A 119 -3.08 -8.57 -10.51
N GLY A 120 -3.61 -9.54 -9.75
CA GLY A 120 -2.83 -10.36 -8.82
C GLY A 120 -2.48 -9.68 -7.49
N ILE A 121 -3.12 -8.56 -7.14
CA ILE A 121 -3.01 -7.97 -5.81
C ILE A 121 -4.14 -8.53 -4.93
N PRO A 122 -3.82 -9.26 -3.85
CA PRO A 122 -4.84 -9.76 -2.93
C PRO A 122 -5.56 -8.61 -2.22
N VAL A 123 -6.90 -8.72 -2.15
CA VAL A 123 -7.77 -7.75 -1.49
C VAL A 123 -8.42 -8.36 -0.25
N ALA A 124 -8.35 -7.67 0.87
CA ALA A 124 -9.12 -7.97 2.07
C ALA A 124 -10.21 -6.92 2.29
N HIS A 125 -11.32 -7.34 2.91
CA HIS A 125 -12.45 -6.45 3.23
C HIS A 125 -12.51 -6.02 4.69
N SER A 126 -11.50 -6.40 5.48
CA SER A 126 -11.23 -5.87 6.80
C SER A 126 -9.75 -5.52 6.89
N ILE A 127 -9.42 -4.48 7.68
CA ILE A 127 -8.03 -4.11 7.94
C ILE A 127 -7.30 -5.28 8.59
N GLU A 128 -7.95 -6.00 9.51
CA GLU A 128 -7.42 -7.24 10.10
C GLU A 128 -7.03 -8.29 9.05
N GLY A 129 -7.91 -8.56 8.09
CA GLY A 129 -7.64 -9.53 7.03
C GLY A 129 -6.45 -9.12 6.18
N ALA A 130 -6.32 -7.82 5.88
CA ALA A 130 -5.20 -7.28 5.11
C ALA A 130 -3.87 -7.44 5.87
N VAL A 131 -3.88 -7.18 7.18
CA VAL A 131 -2.71 -7.39 8.06
C VAL A 131 -2.33 -8.87 8.14
N HIS A 132 -3.30 -9.78 8.26
CA HIS A 132 -3.05 -11.24 8.25
C HIS A 132 -2.41 -11.69 6.93
N MET A 133 -2.89 -11.19 5.79
CA MET A 133 -2.31 -11.47 4.48
C MET A 133 -0.86 -10.97 4.39
N ALA A 134 -0.59 -9.73 4.84
CA ALA A 134 0.77 -9.17 4.87
C ALA A 134 1.71 -9.98 5.78
N ALA A 135 1.22 -10.39 6.97
CA ALA A 135 1.98 -11.24 7.89
C ALA A 135 2.28 -12.64 7.29
N ALA A 136 1.33 -13.21 6.53
CA ALA A 136 1.54 -14.47 5.83
C ALA A 136 2.63 -14.35 4.75
N LEU A 137 2.66 -13.24 4.00
CA LEU A 137 3.69 -12.96 3.01
C LEU A 137 5.10 -12.89 3.64
N LYS A 138 5.24 -12.19 4.77
CA LYS A 138 6.52 -12.14 5.54
C LYS A 138 6.99 -13.54 5.94
N ARG A 139 6.08 -14.38 6.45
CA ARG A 139 6.40 -15.76 6.85
C ARG A 139 6.84 -16.61 5.66
N TYR A 140 6.18 -16.45 4.51
CA TYR A 140 6.50 -17.19 3.30
C TYR A 140 7.85 -16.78 2.70
N GLY A 141 8.17 -15.48 2.68
CA GLY A 141 9.48 -14.96 2.25
C GLY A 141 10.64 -15.53 3.07
N LYS A 142 10.47 -15.62 4.40
CA LYS A 142 11.43 -16.28 5.30
C LYS A 142 11.59 -17.77 5.01
N ALA A 143 10.49 -18.49 4.77
CA ALA A 143 10.51 -19.92 4.50
C ALA A 143 11.23 -20.30 3.18
N ARG A 144 11.29 -19.36 2.22
CA ARG A 144 12.01 -19.56 0.94
C ARG A 144 13.45 -19.02 0.95
N GLY A 145 13.92 -18.43 2.04
CA GLY A 145 15.26 -17.83 2.11
C GLY A 145 15.45 -16.60 1.21
N VAL A 146 14.35 -15.92 0.86
CA VAL A 146 14.35 -14.79 -0.09
C VAL A 146 14.51 -13.43 0.62
N CYS A 147 14.36 -13.38 1.95
CA CYS A 147 14.55 -12.15 2.73
C CYS A 147 15.46 -12.43 3.93
N GLY A 148 16.61 -11.75 3.95
CA GLY A 148 17.54 -11.60 5.06
C GLY A 148 18.04 -10.18 5.10
#